data_AF-A0A3D6D7I0-F1
#
_entry.id   AF-A0A3D6D7I0-F1
#
_cell.length_a   1.000
_cell.length_b   1.000
_cell.length_c   1.000
_cell.angle_alpha   90.00
_cell.angle_beta   90.00
_cell.angle_gamma   90.00
#
_symmetry.space_group_name_H-M   'P 1'
#
loop_
_entity.id
_entity.type
_entity.pdbx_description
1 polymer ?
#
loop_
_entity_poly.entity_id
_entity_poly.type
_entity_poly.pdbx_seq_one_letter_code
_entity_poly.pdbx_strand_id
1 'polypeptide(L)' 'KKIDLVEAIANAKGFTPNAKDSRIELFRDGEKRVFDFNDLFKIKDPEKKIFIQPGDKIKVPARFF' A
#
# COMPACT_ATOMS: atom_id res chain seq x y z
N LYS A 1 2.09 -2.59 -17.54
CA LYS A 1 3.00 -1.76 -16.71
C LYS A 1 3.00 -2.31 -15.30
N LYS A 2 4.17 -2.50 -14.70
CA LYS A 2 4.31 -2.93 -13.30
C LYS A 2 4.26 -1.69 -12.41
N ILE A 3 3.41 -1.69 -11.39
CA ILE A 3 3.28 -0.58 -10.44
C ILE A 3 3.56 -1.10 -9.03
N ASP A 4 4.19 -0.28 -8.20
CA ASP A 4 4.40 -0.59 -6.80
C ASP A 4 3.24 -0.11 -5.91
N LEU A 5 3.27 -0.50 -4.64
CA LEU A 5 2.23 -0.17 -3.68
C LEU A 5 2.11 1.35 -3.44
N VAL A 6 3.19 2.12 -3.58
CA VAL A 6 3.18 3.58 -3.48
C VAL A 6 2.49 4.19 -4.69
N GLU A 7 2.83 3.76 -5.90
CA GLU A 7 2.20 4.17 -7.14
C GLU A 7 0.71 3.81 -7.17
N ALA A 8 0.33 2.64 -6.67
CA ALA A 8 -1.07 2.23 -6.57
C ALA A 8 -1.90 3.18 -5.69
N ILE A 9 -1.34 3.62 -4.56
CA ILE A 9 -1.97 4.60 -3.67
C ILE A 9 -2.04 5.98 -4.35
N ALA A 10 -0.97 6.40 -5.03
CA ALA A 10 -0.97 7.67 -5.77
C ALA A 10 -2.03 7.68 -6.88
N ASN A 11 -2.19 6.56 -7.60
CA ASN A 11 -3.22 6.40 -8.63
C ASN A 11 -4.65 6.46 -8.05
N ALA A 12 -4.82 6.11 -6.77
CA ALA A 12 -6.07 6.29 -6.03
C ALA A 12 -6.29 7.72 -5.50
N LYS A 13 -5.49 8.69 -5.96
CA LYS A 13 -5.44 10.09 -5.50
C LYS A 13 -4.95 10.26 -4.06
N GLY A 14 -4.15 9.31 -3.56
CA GLY A 14 -3.56 9.35 -2.24
C GLY A 14 -4.52 8.90 -1.14
N PHE A 15 -4.33 9.44 0.07
CA PHE A 15 -5.09 9.06 1.25
C PHE A 15 -6.24 10.03 1.52
N THR A 16 -7.36 9.52 2.02
CA THR A 16 -8.39 10.36 2.66
C THR A 16 -7.84 10.96 3.96
N PRO A 17 -8.35 12.11 4.44
CA PRO A 17 -7.86 12.77 5.66
C PRO A 17 -7.83 11.87 6.91
N ASN A 18 -8.76 10.91 7.01
CA ASN A 18 -8.88 10.01 8.16
C ASN A 18 -8.17 8.66 7.99
N ALA A 19 -7.39 8.47 6.92
CA ALA A 19 -6.71 7.20 6.68
C ALA A 19 -5.60 6.94 7.72
N LYS A 20 -5.43 5.68 8.11
CA LYS A 20 -4.27 5.20 8.87
C LYS A 20 -3.20 4.73 7.88
N ASP A 21 -2.46 5.68 7.35
CA ASP A 21 -1.33 5.52 6.43
C ASP A 21 -0.18 4.64 6.96
N SER A 22 -0.05 4.52 8.29
CA SER A 22 0.84 3.54 8.93
C SER A 22 0.33 2.09 8.90
N ARG A 23 -0.84 1.84 8.29
CA ARG A 23 -1.45 0.51 8.21
C ARG A 23 -2.13 0.26 6.86
N ILE A 24 -1.33 0.06 5.83
CA ILE A 24 -1.79 -0.38 4.52
C ILE A 24 -1.91 -1.91 4.54
N GLU A 25 -3.11 -2.43 4.30
CA GLU A 25 -3.38 -3.87 4.24
C GLU A 25 -3.42 -4.33 2.77
N LEU A 26 -2.46 -5.16 2.37
CA LEU A 26 -2.42 -5.84 1.08
C LEU A 26 -2.93 -7.27 1.25
N PHE A 27 -3.99 -7.61 0.51
CA PHE A 27 -4.53 -8.96 0.44
C PHE A 27 -4.13 -9.59 -0.90
N ARG A 28 -3.43 -10.73 -0.85
CA ARG A 28 -2.99 -11.51 -2.01
C ARG A 28 -3.15 -12.99 -1.71
N ASP A 29 -3.85 -13.72 -2.57
CA ASP A 29 -4.03 -15.18 -2.46
C ASP A 29 -4.54 -15.65 -1.07
N GLY A 30 -5.39 -14.86 -0.43
CA GLY A 30 -5.91 -15.14 0.91
C GLY A 30 -5.00 -14.71 2.07
N GLU A 31 -3.76 -14.32 1.78
CA GLU A 31 -2.83 -13.79 2.77
C GLU A 31 -2.97 -12.27 2.93
N LYS A 32 -2.78 -11.79 4.16
CA LYS A 32 -2.77 -10.37 4.48
C LYS A 32 -1.38 -9.94 4.94
N ARG A 33 -0.82 -8.94 4.26
CA ARG A 33 0.41 -8.25 4.66
C ARG A 33 0.11 -6.81 5.01
N VAL A 34 0.79 -6.29 6.03
CA VAL A 34 0.59 -4.92 6.53
C VAL A 34 1.87 -4.13 6.35
N PHE A 35 1.74 -2.91 5.84
CA PHE A 35 2.85 -2.01 5.56
C PHE A 35 2.59 -0.61 6.11
N ASP A 36 3.65 0.10 6.46
CA ASP A 36 3.62 1.55 6.73
C ASP A 36 3.98 2.31 5.46
N PHE A 37 3.22 3.36 5.11
CA PHE A 37 3.48 4.14 3.91
C PHE A 37 4.86 4.81 3.90
N ASN A 38 5.31 5.36 5.05
CA ASN A 38 6.59 6.05 5.13
C ASN A 38 7.75 5.09 4.89
N ASP A 39 7.62 3.85 5.35
CA ASP A 39 8.63 2.82 5.11
C ASP A 39 8.67 2.45 3.63
N LEU A 40 7.51 2.24 3.00
CA LEU A 40 7.41 1.99 1.55
C LEU A 40 8.00 3.14 0.72
N PHE A 41 7.71 4.40 1.10
CA PHE A 41 8.17 5.58 0.38
C PHE A 41 9.69 5.78 0.45
N LYS A 42 10.34 5.29 1.52
CA LYS A 42 11.79 5.36 1.70
C LYS A 42 12.56 4.29 0.88
N ILE A 43 11.88 3.30 0.32
CA ILE A 43 12.51 2.24 -0.47
C ILE A 43 13.01 2.82 -1.81
N LYS A 44 14.32 3.05 -1.88
CA LYS A 44 15.01 3.50 -3.11
C LYS A 44 15.41 2.36 -4.03
N ASP A 45 15.69 1.19 -3.44
CA ASP A 45 16.11 -0.01 -4.15
C ASP A 45 14.91 -0.66 -4.87
N PRO A 46 14.90 -0.72 -6.22
CA PRO A 46 13.80 -1.28 -6.99
C PRO A 46 13.49 -2.74 -6.66
N GLU A 47 14.47 -3.54 -6.22
CA GLU A 47 14.28 -4.96 -5.93
C GLU A 47 13.50 -5.17 -4.64
N LYS A 48 13.56 -4.21 -3.72
CA LYS A 48 12.88 -4.25 -2.42
C LYS A 48 11.47 -3.67 -2.46
N LYS A 49 11.06 -3.10 -3.60
CA LYS A 49 9.73 -2.51 -3.75
C LYS A 49 8.65 -3.59 -3.75
N ILE A 50 7.53 -3.27 -3.12
CA ILE A 50 6.35 -4.14 -3.09
C ILE A 50 5.51 -3.88 -4.34
N PHE A 51 5.62 -4.78 -5.30
CA PHE A 51 4.87 -4.68 -6.56
C PHE A 51 3.48 -5.33 -6.47
N ILE A 52 2.51 -4.65 -7.07
CA ILE A 52 1.12 -5.09 -7.13
C ILE A 52 0.93 -6.12 -8.26
N GLN A 53 0.10 -7.12 -8.00
CA GLN A 53 -0.26 -8.18 -8.93
C GLN A 53 -1.78 -8.14 -9.22
N PRO A 54 -2.22 -8.64 -10.39
CA PRO A 54 -3.65 -8.76 -10.68
C PRO A 54 -4.36 -9.58 -9.58
N GLY A 55 -5.51 -9.08 -9.12
CA GLY A 55 -6.29 -9.73 -8.06
C GLY A 55 -5.97 -9.24 -6.63
N ASP A 56 -4.87 -8.52 -6.44
CA ASP A 56 -4.56 -7.88 -5.15
C ASP A 56 -5.67 -6.91 -4.73
N LYS A 57 -5.97 -6.91 -3.42
CA LYS A 57 -6.82 -5.88 -2.81
C LYS A 57 -6.01 -5.07 -1.82
N ILE A 58 -6.07 -3.74 -1.95
CA ILE A 58 -5.41 -2.80 -1.04
C ILE A 58 -6.48 -2.12 -0.21
N LYS A 59 -6.35 -2.17 1.11
CA LYS A 59 -7.25 -1.50 2.05
C LYS A 59 -6.44 -0.63 3.00
N VAL A 60 -6.89 0.60 3.20
CA VAL A 60 -6.34 1.49 4.22
C VAL A 60 -7.48 1.79 5.20
N PRO A 61 -7.42 1.31 6.45
CA PRO A 61 -8.47 1.56 7.44
C PRO A 61 -8.45 3.03 7.87
N ALA A 62 -9.58 3.50 8.40
CA ALA A 62 -9.63 4.78 9.07
C ALA A 62 -8.85 4.72 10.40
N ARG A 63 -8.36 5.87 10.86
CA ARG A 63 -7.91 6.05 12.25
C ARG A 63 -9.16 5.95 13.14
N PHE A 64 -9.21 4.93 13.99
CA PHE A 64 -10.17 4.90 15.10
C PHE A 64 -9.54 5.65 16.27
N PHE A 65 -10.26 6.64 16.80
CA PHE A 65 -9.93 7.35 18.03
C PHE A 65 -10.28 6.50 19.25
#